data_AF-A0A258WH67-F1
#
_entry.id   AF-A0A258WH67-F1
#
_cell.length_a   1.000
_cell.length_b   1.000
_cell.length_c   1.000
_cell.angle_alpha   90.00
_cell.angle_beta   90.00
_cell.angle_gamma   90.00
#
_symmetry.space_group_name_H-M   'P 1'
#
loop_
_entity.id
_entity.type
_entity.pdbx_description
1 polymer ?
#
loop_
_entity_poly.entity_id
_entity_poly.type
_entity_poly.pdbx_seq_one_letter_code
_entity_poly.pdbx_strand_id
1 'polypeptide(L)'
;LVRKGQPVRLHFEGWPAIQFSGWPSVAQGMFDGRVLTIDPSAQTSGLFRVLVEPMPGKPAWPDNNFVRLGSKVRGWIQMETVTIGYELWRQLNDFPLEFPTPVDPGPYKGTAAKALSDKAAGKAKGGKSGGYDSGYGGGEEEK
;
A
#
# COMPACT_ATOMS: atom_id res chain seq x y z
N LEU A 1 5.21 -16.89 14.43
CA LEU A 1 4.49 -16.79 13.14
C LEU A 1 3.48 -15.66 13.24
N VAL A 2 3.34 -14.82 12.22
CA VAL A 2 2.32 -13.76 12.19
C VAL A 2 0.94 -14.38 11.97
N ARG A 3 -0.10 -13.85 12.62
CA ARG A 3 -1.48 -14.35 12.55
C ARG A 3 -2.47 -13.24 12.28
N LYS A 4 -3.59 -13.58 11.65
CA LYS A 4 -4.74 -12.69 11.51
C LYS A 4 -5.20 -12.20 12.90
N GLY A 5 -5.52 -10.91 12.99
CA GLY A 5 -5.96 -10.26 14.22
C GLY A 5 -4.84 -9.78 15.15
N GLN A 6 -3.56 -10.09 14.86
CA GLN A 6 -2.46 -9.59 15.70
C GLN A 6 -2.40 -8.06 15.70
N PRO A 7 -2.13 -7.44 16.86
CA PRO A 7 -1.97 -6.00 16.95
C PRO A 7 -0.80 -5.51 16.10
N VAL A 8 -1.01 -4.40 15.41
CA VAL A 8 0.01 -3.72 14.60
C VAL A 8 0.06 -2.27 15.04
N ARG A 9 1.27 -1.74 15.21
CA ARG A 9 1.48 -0.32 15.42
C ARG A 9 2.09 0.30 14.17
N LEU A 10 1.50 1.39 13.69
CA LEU A 10 1.82 2.02 12.41
C LEU A 10 2.27 3.46 12.59
N HIS A 11 3.26 3.87 11.82
CA HIS A 11 3.73 5.25 11.68
C HIS A 11 3.74 5.62 10.20
N PHE A 12 2.87 6.55 9.81
CA PHE A 12 2.77 7.03 8.43
C PHE A 12 3.78 8.13 8.14
N GLU A 13 4.53 8.02 7.05
CA GLU A 13 5.42 9.09 6.60
C GLU A 13 4.60 10.28 6.05
N GLY A 14 5.03 11.51 6.38
CA GLY A 14 4.36 12.74 5.96
C GLY A 14 3.24 13.23 6.90
N TRP A 15 2.91 12.48 7.96
CA TRP A 15 2.02 12.97 9.00
C TRP A 15 2.75 14.00 9.88
N PRO A 16 2.22 15.24 10.03
CA PRO A 16 2.91 16.27 10.79
C PRO A 16 2.89 15.91 12.29
N ALA A 17 4.06 15.66 12.86
CA ALA A 17 4.21 15.61 14.31
C ALA A 17 4.14 17.04 14.86
N ILE A 18 2.95 17.62 14.98
CA ILE A 18 2.80 18.93 15.62
C ILE A 18 2.92 18.72 17.13
N GLN A 19 4.09 19.04 17.69
CA GLN A 19 4.29 19.10 19.13
C GLN A 19 3.76 20.43 19.65
N PHE A 20 2.49 20.46 20.08
CA PHE A 20 2.01 21.59 20.86
C PHE A 20 2.53 21.47 22.29
N SER A 21 3.37 22.41 22.72
CA SER A 21 3.79 22.56 24.12
C SER A 21 2.58 22.97 24.97
N GLY A 22 1.80 22.00 25.46
CA GLY A 22 0.71 22.28 26.41
C GLY A 22 -0.49 21.32 26.41
N TRP A 23 -0.62 20.41 25.44
CA TRP A 23 -1.72 19.43 25.39
C TRP A 23 -1.21 18.01 25.14
N PRO A 24 -1.24 17.09 26.13
CA PRO A 24 -0.70 15.73 26.00
C PRO A 24 -1.37 14.83 24.94
N SER A 25 -2.56 15.20 24.46
CA SER A 25 -3.40 14.33 23.62
C SER A 25 -3.09 14.36 22.11
N VAL A 26 -2.17 15.22 21.65
CA VAL A 26 -1.96 15.48 20.20
C VAL A 26 -0.65 14.89 19.66
N ALA A 27 0.00 13.98 20.39
CA ALA A 27 1.10 13.17 19.85
C ALA A 27 0.57 11.98 19.01
N GLN A 28 -0.30 12.25 18.03
CA GLN A 28 -0.93 11.24 17.19
C GLN A 28 0.03 10.78 16.08
N GLY A 29 1.24 10.34 16.40
CA GLY A 29 2.21 9.83 15.41
C GLY A 29 2.14 8.31 15.20
N MET A 30 1.50 7.61 16.13
CA MET A 30 1.36 6.15 16.13
C MET A 30 -0.11 5.77 16.05
N PHE A 31 -0.42 4.87 15.13
CA PHE A 31 -1.76 4.41 14.83
C PHE A 31 -1.89 2.93 15.11
N ASP A 32 -3.05 2.53 15.62
CA ASP A 32 -3.37 1.14 15.91
C ASP A 32 -4.00 0.49 14.68
N GLY A 33 -3.48 -0.68 14.33
CA GLY A 33 -4.02 -1.55 13.31
C GLY A 33 -4.05 -2.99 13.78
N ARG A 34 -4.63 -3.86 12.97
CA ARG A 34 -4.54 -5.31 13.14
C ARG A 34 -4.33 -6.00 11.80
N VAL A 35 -3.68 -7.16 11.83
CA VAL A 35 -3.48 -7.98 10.64
C VAL A 35 -4.84 -8.44 10.11
N LEU A 36 -5.20 -8.01 8.90
CA LEU A 36 -6.42 -8.44 8.22
C LEU A 36 -6.19 -9.78 7.52
N THR A 37 -5.12 -9.89 6.74
CA THR A 37 -4.75 -11.11 6.03
C THR A 37 -3.27 -11.12 5.71
N ILE A 38 -2.75 -12.32 5.45
CA ILE A 38 -1.38 -12.58 5.04
C ILE A 38 -1.49 -13.38 3.74
N ASP A 39 -0.82 -12.92 2.69
CA ASP A 39 -0.82 -13.64 1.42
C ASP A 39 -0.07 -14.97 1.60
N PRO A 40 -0.60 -16.12 1.13
CA PRO A 40 0.04 -17.42 1.34
C PRO A 40 1.30 -17.62 0.49
N SER A 41 1.45 -16.83 -0.58
CA SER A 41 2.59 -16.92 -1.50
C SER A 41 3.61 -15.83 -1.20
N ALA A 42 4.87 -16.23 -1.04
CA ALA A 42 5.97 -15.29 -0.94
C ALA A 42 6.18 -14.55 -2.28
N GLN A 43 6.57 -13.29 -2.20
CA GLN A 43 7.02 -12.52 -3.34
C GLN A 43 8.39 -13.04 -3.82
N THR A 44 8.85 -12.59 -5.00
CA THR A 44 10.19 -12.92 -5.51
C THR A 44 11.32 -12.55 -4.53
N SER A 45 11.10 -11.57 -3.64
CA SER A 45 12.02 -11.20 -2.56
C SER A 45 12.07 -12.19 -1.39
N GLY A 46 11.21 -13.22 -1.36
CA GLY A 46 11.01 -14.10 -0.21
C GLY A 46 10.14 -13.50 0.90
N LEU A 47 9.69 -12.24 0.74
CA LEU A 47 8.84 -11.56 1.72
C LEU A 47 7.35 -11.84 1.48
N PHE A 48 6.59 -11.89 2.58
CA PHE A 48 5.14 -12.05 2.55
C PHE A 48 4.44 -10.70 2.59
N ARG A 49 3.36 -10.57 1.83
CA ARG A 49 2.50 -9.39 1.91
C ARG A 49 1.53 -9.55 3.06
N VAL A 50 1.43 -8.51 3.88
CA VAL A 50 0.48 -8.42 4.99
C VAL A 50 -0.44 -7.23 4.73
N LEU A 51 -1.75 -7.47 4.79
CA LEU A 51 -2.74 -6.40 4.79
C LEU A 51 -3.12 -6.09 6.23
N VAL A 52 -3.12 -4.81 6.57
CA VAL A 52 -3.45 -4.29 7.89
C VAL A 52 -4.69 -3.42 7.74
N GLU A 53 -5.58 -3.47 8.72
CA GLU A 53 -6.76 -2.60 8.81
C GLU A 53 -6.75 -1.82 10.13
N PRO A 54 -7.50 -0.70 10.23
CA PRO A 54 -7.64 0.03 11.48
C PRO A 54 -8.17 -0.87 12.60
N MET A 55 -7.62 -0.71 13.80
CA MET A 55 -8.09 -1.46 14.96
C MET A 55 -9.51 -1.00 15.35
N PRO A 56 -10.52 -1.89 15.43
CA PRO A 56 -11.86 -1.50 15.88
C PRO A 56 -11.85 -0.93 17.30
N GLY A 57 -12.61 0.14 17.52
CA GLY A 57 -12.68 0.82 18.82
C GLY A 57 -11.45 1.66 19.18
N LYS A 58 -10.49 1.81 18.27
CA LYS A 58 -9.37 2.76 18.38
C LYS A 58 -9.59 3.96 17.47
N PRO A 59 -8.86 5.08 17.71
CA PRO A 59 -8.89 6.23 16.81
C PRO A 59 -8.63 5.81 15.36
N ALA A 60 -9.36 6.43 14.43
CA ALA A 60 -9.18 6.19 13.01
C ALA A 60 -7.77 6.60 12.56
N TRP A 61 -7.33 5.99 11.46
CA TRP A 61 -6.10 6.40 10.78
C TRP A 61 -6.23 7.82 10.21
N PRO A 62 -5.09 8.46 9.87
CA PRO A 62 -5.05 9.75 9.20
C PRO A 62 -6.01 9.85 8.01
N ASP A 63 -6.61 11.02 7.85
CA ASP A 63 -7.35 11.34 6.63
C ASP A 63 -6.39 11.33 5.42
N ASN A 64 -6.94 10.96 4.26
CA ASN A 64 -6.24 10.96 2.96
C ASN A 64 -5.61 12.31 2.61
N ASN A 65 -6.14 13.40 3.17
CA ASN A 65 -5.57 14.75 3.02
C ASN A 65 -4.15 14.87 3.58
N PHE A 66 -3.81 14.06 4.60
CA PHE A 66 -2.51 14.07 5.26
C PHE A 66 -1.64 12.88 4.86
N VAL A 67 -2.24 11.72 4.60
CA VAL A 67 -1.54 10.52 4.12
C VAL A 67 -2.04 10.19 2.72
N ARG A 68 -1.22 10.51 1.71
CA ARG A 68 -1.56 10.25 0.31
C ARG A 68 -1.42 8.76 -0.01
N LEU A 69 -2.19 8.30 -0.99
CA LEU A 69 -2.01 6.97 -1.55
C LEU A 69 -0.58 6.84 -2.10
N GLY A 70 0.12 5.78 -1.71
CA GLY A 70 1.53 5.57 -2.06
C GLY A 70 2.52 6.16 -1.07
N SER A 71 2.07 6.90 -0.05
CA SER A 71 2.92 7.24 1.09
C SER A 71 3.42 5.98 1.79
N LYS A 72 4.67 6.04 2.27
CA LYS A 72 5.27 4.94 3.03
C LYS A 72 4.67 4.89 4.43
N VAL A 73 4.64 3.69 4.99
CA VAL A 73 4.25 3.43 6.38
C VAL A 73 5.25 2.47 6.99
N ARG A 74 5.66 2.74 8.22
CA ARG A 74 6.45 1.80 9.04
C ARG A 74 5.52 1.12 10.01
N GLY A 75 5.57 -0.20 10.05
CA GLY A 75 4.69 -1.02 10.88
C GLY A 75 5.47 -2.01 11.73
N TRP A 76 5.04 -2.18 12.97
CA TRP A 76 5.52 -3.19 13.90
C TRP A 76 4.36 -4.09 14.27
N ILE A 77 4.49 -5.39 13.96
CA ILE A 77 3.51 -6.39 14.35
C ILE A 77 3.93 -6.93 15.71
N GLN A 78 3.01 -6.90 16.68
CA GLN A 78 3.27 -7.45 18.00
C GLN A 78 3.41 -8.97 17.89
N MET A 79 4.57 -9.47 18.30
CA MET A 79 4.86 -10.90 18.37
C MET A 79 4.21 -11.52 19.63
N GLU A 80 4.39 -12.83 19.80
CA GLU A 80 3.88 -13.54 20.97
C GLU A 80 4.52 -13.03 22.27
N THR A 81 3.75 -13.02 23.35
CA THR A 81 4.26 -12.67 24.68
C THR A 81 4.88 -13.92 25.31
N VAL A 82 6.14 -13.81 25.72
CA VAL A 82 6.91 -14.89 26.36
C VAL A 82 7.25 -14.52 27.79
N THR A 83 7.52 -15.52 28.63
CA THR A 83 7.94 -15.28 30.01
C THR A 83 9.35 -14.70 30.04
N ILE A 84 9.65 -13.88 31.06
CA ILE A 84 10.99 -13.28 31.25
C ILE A 84 12.06 -14.37 31.35
N GLY A 85 11.76 -15.48 32.04
CA GLY A 85 12.68 -16.61 32.16
C GLY A 85 13.04 -17.26 30.81
N TYR A 86 12.08 -17.34 29.88
CA TYR A 86 12.34 -17.87 28.54
C TYR A 86 13.30 -16.96 27.76
N GLU A 87 13.11 -15.65 27.81
CA GLU A 87 14.01 -14.69 27.16
C GLU A 87 15.43 -14.77 27.72
N LEU A 88 15.57 -14.87 29.05
CA LEU A 88 16.87 -15.03 29.71
C LEU A 88 17.56 -16.33 29.30
N TRP A 89 16.84 -17.45 29.29
CA TRP A 89 17.37 -18.74 28.83
C TRP A 89 17.80 -18.70 27.35
N ARG A 90 16.97 -18.12 26.47
CA ARG A 90 17.25 -18.03 25.04
C ARG A 90 18.51 -17.19 24.76
N GLN A 91 18.66 -16.06 25.45
CA GLN A 91 19.84 -15.20 25.35
C GLN A 91 21.10 -15.89 25.87
N LEU A 92 21.01 -16.66 26.96
CA LEU A 92 22.13 -17.44 27.49
C LEU A 92 22.63 -18.51 26.52
N ASN A 93 21.73 -19.06 25.69
CA ASN A 93 22.05 -20.09 24.70
C ASN A 93 22.38 -19.52 23.31
N ASP A 94 22.56 -18.20 23.18
CA ASP A 94 22.85 -17.52 21.90
C ASP A 94 21.87 -17.84 20.77
N PHE A 95 20.61 -18.17 21.10
CA PHE A 95 19.60 -18.34 20.08
C PHE A 95 19.15 -16.96 19.59
N PRO A 96 19.42 -16.60 18.32
CA PRO A 96 19.11 -15.26 17.83
C PRO A 96 17.61 -15.01 17.77
N LEU A 97 17.21 -13.74 17.87
CA LEU A 97 15.90 -13.32 17.37
C LEU A 97 16.01 -13.24 15.85
N GLU A 98 15.44 -14.20 15.14
CA GLU A 98 15.45 -14.16 13.68
C GLU A 98 14.51 -13.06 13.17
N PHE A 99 15.10 -11.91 12.82
CA PHE A 99 14.46 -10.89 12.01
C PHE A 99 15.07 -10.98 10.60
N PRO A 100 14.41 -11.62 9.62
CA PRO A 100 14.89 -11.56 8.25
C PRO A 100 14.96 -10.09 7.83
N THR A 101 16.15 -9.64 7.42
CA THR A 101 16.36 -8.28 6.90
C THR A 101 15.52 -8.12 5.63
N PRO A 102 14.62 -7.12 5.57
CA PRO A 102 13.83 -6.88 4.36
C PRO A 102 14.76 -6.56 3.19
N VAL A 103 14.76 -7.40 2.15
CA VAL A 103 15.37 -7.07 0.86
C VAL A 103 14.46 -6.03 0.22
N ASP A 104 14.96 -4.81 -0.01
CA ASP A 104 14.20 -3.73 -0.64
C ASP A 104 13.75 -4.16 -2.04
N PRO A 105 12.44 -4.38 -2.30
CA PRO A 105 11.98 -4.88 -3.59
C PRO A 105 12.01 -3.80 -4.68
N GLY A 106 12.49 -2.59 -4.38
CA GLY A 106 12.42 -1.45 -5.27
C GLY A 106 10.98 -0.93 -5.43
N PRO A 107 10.78 0.19 -6.14
CA PRO A 107 9.44 0.71 -6.37
C PRO A 107 8.60 -0.33 -7.10
N TYR A 108 7.43 -0.64 -6.57
CA TYR A 108 6.43 -1.52 -7.18
C TYR A 108 6.23 -1.12 -8.65
N LYS A 109 6.88 -1.84 -9.56
CA LYS A 109 6.67 -1.68 -11.01
C LYS A 109 5.40 -2.45 -11.34
N GLY A 110 4.27 -1.95 -10.86
CA GLY A 110 2.96 -2.49 -11.18
C GLY A 110 2.80 -2.52 -12.68
N THR A 111 2.70 -3.72 -13.26
CA THR A 111 2.37 -3.95 -14.67
C THR A 111 1.06 -3.27 -15.08
N ALA A 112 0.21 -2.89 -14.11
CA ALA A 112 -0.98 -2.09 -14.32
C ALA A 112 -0.69 -0.71 -14.93
N ALA A 113 0.36 0.01 -14.51
CA ALA A 113 0.70 1.32 -15.06
C ALA A 113 1.17 1.20 -16.52
N LYS A 114 1.96 0.17 -16.82
CA LYS A 114 2.40 -0.15 -18.19
C LYS A 114 1.23 -0.63 -19.06
N ALA A 115 0.34 -1.45 -18.52
CA ALA A 115 -0.87 -1.92 -19.19
C ALA A 115 -1.86 -0.77 -19.48
N LEU A 116 -1.95 0.23 -18.60
CA LEU A 116 -2.75 1.44 -18.81
C LEU A 116 -2.16 2.31 -19.93
N SER A 117 -0.83 2.49 -19.98
CA SER A 117 -0.18 3.23 -21.06
C SER A 117 -0.22 2.49 -22.40
N ASP A 118 -0.06 1.17 -22.40
CA ASP A 118 -0.15 0.33 -23.61
C ASP A 118 -1.60 0.29 -24.15
N LYS A 119 -2.60 0.27 -23.27
CA LYS A 119 -4.02 0.36 -23.64
C LYS A 119 -4.40 1.74 -24.17
N ALA A 120 -3.82 2.82 -23.61
CA ALA A 120 -3.99 4.18 -24.13
C ALA A 120 -3.33 4.37 -25.50
N ALA A 121 -2.14 3.79 -25.71
CA ALA A 121 -1.44 3.83 -26.99
C ALA A 121 -2.16 3.02 -28.09
N GLY A 122 -2.78 1.89 -27.73
CA GLY A 122 -3.61 1.10 -28.66
C GLY A 122 -4.88 1.84 -29.12
N LYS A 123 -5.50 2.63 -28.23
CA LYS A 123 -6.69 3.42 -28.56
C LYS A 123 -6.38 4.60 -29.49
N ALA A 124 -5.18 5.18 -29.40
CA ALA A 124 -4.73 6.27 -30.27
C ALA A 124 -4.44 5.81 -31.72
N LYS A 125 -4.13 4.52 -31.94
CA LYS A 125 -3.85 3.97 -33.29
C LYS A 125 -5.08 3.42 -34.03
N GLY A 126 -6.24 3.28 -33.37
CA GLY A 126 -7.46 2.71 -33.97
C GLY A 126 -8.43 3.73 -34.59
N GLY A 127 -8.13 5.02 -34.54
CA GLY A 127 -9.04 6.09 -34.97
C GLY A 127 -8.64 6.77 -36.28
N LYS A 128 -8.53 6.02 -37.39
CA LYS A 128 -8.55 6.62 -38.74
C LYS A 128 -8.77 5.57 -39.83
N SER A 129 -10.03 5.35 -40.21
CA SER A 129 -10.42 5.01 -41.59
C SER A 129 -11.90 5.29 -41.80
N GLY A 130 -12.22 6.06 -42.84
CA GLY A 130 -13.59 6.34 -43.27
C GLY A 130 -13.83 7.81 -43.63
N GLY A 131 -13.11 8.33 -44.61
CA GLY A 131 -13.40 9.62 -45.24
C GLY A 131 -13.41 9.47 -46.76
N TYR A 132 -14.58 9.64 -47.36
CA TYR A 132 -14.88 9.89 -48.78
C TYR A 132 -16.40 10.15 -48.86
N ASP A 133 -16.98 11.04 -49.64
CA ASP A 133 -16.54 12.09 -50.57
C ASP A 133 -17.85 12.85 -50.89
N SER A 134 -17.89 14.18 -50.82
CA SER A 134 -19.09 14.97 -51.16
C SER A 134 -18.78 15.86 -52.35
N GLY A 135 -19.14 15.38 -53.53
CA GLY A 135 -19.14 16.18 -54.75
C GLY A 135 -20.10 15.58 -55.76
N TYR A 136 -21.14 16.33 -56.13
CA TYR A 136 -21.59 16.49 -57.52
C TYR A 136 -22.66 17.59 -57.56
N GLY A 137 -22.42 18.60 -58.40
CA GLY A 137 -23.42 19.57 -58.82
C GLY A 137 -23.98 19.22 -60.20
N GLY A 138 -25.13 19.82 -60.52
CA GLY A 138 -25.60 20.08 -61.88
C GLY A 138 -26.63 19.09 -62.45
N GLY A 139 -27.83 19.61 -62.75
CA GLY A 139 -28.84 18.92 -63.58
C GLY A 139 -30.22 19.58 -63.49
N GLU A 140 -30.57 20.33 -64.53
CA GLU A 140 -31.86 21.02 -64.79
C GLU A 140 -32.99 20.06 -65.23
N GLU A 141 -34.23 20.62 -65.33
CA GLU A 141 -35.45 20.14 -66.05
C GLU A 141 -36.23 18.95 -65.45
N GLU A 142 -37.57 18.85 -65.44
CA GLU A 142 -38.73 19.63 -65.92
C GLU A 142 -40.00 18.95 -65.31
N LYS A 143 -40.98 19.75 -64.82
CA LYS A 143 -42.43 19.68 -65.09
C LYS A 143 -43.28 20.46 -64.08
#